data_AF-W3AQ63-F1
#
_entry.id   AF-W3AQ63-F1
#
_cell.length_a   1.000
_cell.length_b   1.000
_cell.length_c   1.000
_cell.angle_alpha   90.00
_cell.angle_beta   90.00
_cell.angle_gamma   90.00
#
_symmetry.space_group_name_H-M   'P 1'
#
loop_
_entity.id
_entity.type
_entity.pdbx_description
1 polymer ?
#
loop_
_entity_poly.entity_id
_entity_poly.type
_entity_poly.pdbx_seq_one_letter_code
_entity_poly.pdbx_strand_id
1 'polypeptide(L)'
;MKEITRREFLHKAGKTFVGVAALAAVPTLTGCGQETQVPEATTAAAESATAAESATAVENNVTNNIPAITLPLEWHELDKKEVQARVYEQWFKLGGCGAAVFDGFLGVLAEKYGYPYNQFPQEIGFLGHSGYTCGSYCGALGGATLAISLFIPKDNQDDVLKELQTWYTSTVLPIYDGEYDDVHTTAPSVNCVDSLGTWMSAAGVEERKDPRRKSRCAALSADVAAKTIEIINVFYGIEKPAEAESAETEKADNEYIGTAKGLGGEVQVKVTVNDGKISDVKVISHSETPNIGTKAIDAVPEKFIGLSSSEEIDAVDAVSGATVTSDALKEAVKNALAKVK
;
A
#
# COMPACT_ATOMS: atom_id res chain seq x y z
N MET A 1 -23.49 43.48 0.95
CA MET A 1 -22.87 42.17 1.22
C MET A 1 -21.61 42.43 2.05
N LYS A 2 -21.63 42.11 3.34
CA LYS A 2 -20.47 42.30 4.24
C LYS A 2 -19.78 40.95 4.40
N GLU A 3 -18.49 40.89 4.09
CA GLU A 3 -17.66 39.72 4.37
C GLU A 3 -17.58 39.49 5.87
N ILE A 4 -17.99 38.30 6.31
CA ILE A 4 -17.79 37.83 7.68
C ILE A 4 -16.36 37.31 7.75
N THR A 5 -15.57 37.88 8.65
CA THR A 5 -14.17 37.49 8.82
C THR A 5 -14.07 36.25 9.71
N ARG A 6 -13.03 35.44 9.54
CA ARG A 6 -12.71 34.22 10.33
C ARG A 6 -12.83 34.40 11.85
N ARG A 7 -12.67 35.63 12.34
CA ARG A 7 -12.75 36.00 13.75
C ARG A 7 -14.17 35.92 14.33
N GLU A 8 -15.20 36.17 13.51
CA GLU A 8 -16.61 36.14 13.95
C GLU A 8 -17.19 34.72 14.00
N PHE A 9 -16.72 33.81 13.15
CA PHE A 9 -17.11 32.39 13.22
C PHE A 9 -16.57 31.72 14.50
N LEU A 10 -15.32 32.02 14.86
CA LEU A 10 -14.66 31.45 16.04
C LEU A 10 -15.22 31.96 17.38
N HIS A 11 -15.82 33.15 17.42
CA HIS A 11 -16.47 33.67 18.64
C HIS A 11 -17.80 32.97 18.98
N LYS A 12 -18.43 32.28 18.00
CA LYS A 12 -19.60 31.41 18.23
C LYS A 12 -19.23 29.98 18.62
N ALA A 13 -17.94 29.61 18.58
CA ALA A 13 -17.39 28.43 19.26
C ALA A 13 -17.32 28.67 20.78
N GLY A 14 -18.41 29.21 21.32
CA GLY A 14 -18.51 29.61 22.71
C GLY A 14 -18.52 28.40 23.62
N LYS A 15 -17.59 28.46 24.57
CA LYS A 15 -17.79 28.09 25.98
C LYS A 15 -17.91 26.57 26.17
N THR A 16 -16.90 25.87 26.68
CA THR A 16 -16.37 26.06 28.04
C THR A 16 -14.99 25.40 28.15
N PHE A 17 -13.99 26.14 28.66
CA PHE A 17 -12.66 25.64 29.01
C PHE A 17 -12.33 26.11 30.43
N VAL A 18 -12.07 25.18 31.35
CA VAL A 18 -11.22 25.34 32.55
C VAL A 18 -10.68 23.92 32.83
N GLY A 19 -9.40 23.62 33.05
CA GLY A 19 -8.22 24.44 33.28
C GLY A 19 -6.94 23.59 33.16
N VAL A 20 -5.81 24.26 33.40
CA VAL A 20 -4.44 23.96 32.97
C VAL A 20 -3.62 23.20 34.02
N ALA A 21 -2.69 22.32 33.59
CA ALA A 21 -1.33 22.22 34.14
C ALA A 21 -0.40 21.37 33.24
N ALA A 22 0.82 21.86 33.02
CA ALA A 22 1.84 21.37 32.09
C ALA A 22 2.84 20.39 32.72
N LEU A 23 3.50 19.54 31.92
CA LEU A 23 4.98 19.33 31.87
C LEU A 23 5.37 18.20 30.89
N ALA A 24 6.61 18.29 30.40
CA ALA A 24 7.18 17.70 29.19
C ALA A 24 7.32 16.16 29.13
N ALA A 25 7.16 15.59 27.93
CA ALA A 25 7.94 14.45 27.41
C ALA A 25 7.68 14.19 25.90
N VAL A 26 8.77 13.93 25.18
CA VAL A 26 9.00 13.30 23.86
C VAL A 26 7.77 12.75 23.10
N PRO A 27 7.57 13.06 21.79
CA PRO A 27 6.49 12.46 21.03
C PRO A 27 6.92 11.09 20.48
N THR A 28 6.60 10.02 21.20
CA THR A 28 6.34 8.73 20.55
C THR A 28 4.98 8.83 19.87
N LEU A 29 4.96 8.79 18.54
CA LEU A 29 3.76 8.63 17.71
C LEU A 29 3.04 7.33 18.12
N THR A 30 2.15 7.46 19.09
CA THR A 30 1.22 6.40 19.50
C THR A 30 -0.03 6.65 18.69
N GLY A 31 -0.40 5.68 17.84
CA GLY A 31 -1.59 5.74 17.02
C GLY A 31 -2.83 6.06 17.85
N CYS A 32 -3.79 6.76 17.25
CA CYS A 32 -5.10 7.04 17.84
C CYS A 32 -5.89 5.74 17.99
N GLY A 33 -5.55 4.94 19.00
CA GLY A 33 -6.33 3.82 19.51
C GLY A 33 -6.51 4.02 21.00
N GLN A 34 -7.56 4.76 21.40
CA GLN A 34 -8.11 4.62 22.74
C GLN A 34 -9.60 4.33 22.62
N GLU A 35 -9.99 3.23 23.24
CA GLU A 35 -11.38 2.89 23.55
C GLU A 35 -12.01 4.05 24.30
N THR A 36 -12.77 4.89 23.60
CA THR A 36 -13.77 5.73 24.23
C THR A 36 -15.07 4.95 24.30
N GLN A 37 -15.49 4.64 25.53
CA GLN A 37 -16.81 4.09 25.80
C GLN A 37 -17.87 4.95 25.09
N VAL A 38 -18.63 4.31 24.20
CA VAL A 38 -19.75 4.93 23.48
C VAL A 38 -20.82 5.30 24.52
N PRO A 39 -21.22 6.58 24.66
CA PRO A 39 -22.33 6.92 25.53
C PRO A 39 -23.65 6.40 24.94
N GLU A 40 -24.46 5.73 25.76
CA GLU A 40 -25.79 5.22 25.40
C GLU A 40 -26.68 6.32 24.82
N ALA A 41 -27.23 6.08 23.64
CA ALA A 41 -28.25 6.93 23.05
C ALA A 41 -29.56 6.77 23.83
N THR A 42 -29.90 7.73 24.68
CA THR A 42 -31.24 7.81 25.28
C THR A 42 -32.24 8.26 24.22
N THR A 43 -33.09 7.34 23.76
CA THR A 43 -34.28 7.64 22.96
C THR A 43 -35.32 8.35 23.81
N ALA A 44 -35.54 9.63 23.56
CA ALA A 44 -36.76 10.33 23.98
C ALA A 44 -37.62 10.55 22.73
N ALA A 45 -38.61 9.68 22.54
CA ALA A 45 -39.70 9.90 21.61
C ALA A 45 -40.51 11.12 22.08
N ALA A 46 -40.72 12.07 21.19
CA ALA A 46 -41.74 13.10 21.34
C ALA A 46 -42.65 13.04 20.11
N GLU A 47 -43.86 12.51 20.31
CA GLU A 47 -44.95 12.60 19.36
C GLU A 47 -45.36 14.07 19.16
N SER A 48 -45.56 14.46 17.91
CA SER A 48 -46.55 15.48 17.58
C SER A 48 -46.94 15.34 16.10
N ALA A 49 -48.24 15.14 15.87
CA ALA A 49 -48.85 14.82 14.60
C ALA A 49 -49.34 16.07 13.82
N THR A 50 -49.73 15.80 12.56
CA THR A 50 -50.42 16.61 11.54
C THR A 50 -49.50 17.41 10.60
N ALA A 51 -49.68 17.46 9.28
CA ALA A 51 -50.84 17.17 8.43
C ALA A 51 -50.43 16.52 7.09
N ALA A 52 -51.39 15.87 6.44
CA ALA A 52 -51.25 15.08 5.23
C ALA A 52 -50.97 15.90 3.96
N GLU A 53 -50.07 15.38 3.12
CA GLU A 53 -50.17 15.51 1.66
C GLU A 53 -49.66 14.23 1.02
N SER A 54 -50.44 13.74 0.06
CA SER A 54 -50.38 12.39 -0.51
C SER A 54 -49.11 12.15 -1.32
N ALA A 55 -48.25 11.26 -0.84
CA ALA A 55 -47.38 10.46 -1.69
C ALA A 55 -47.77 9.01 -1.48
N THR A 56 -48.20 8.33 -2.53
CA THR A 56 -48.35 6.87 -2.54
C THR A 56 -46.99 6.26 -2.23
N ALA A 57 -46.75 5.94 -0.97
CA ALA A 57 -45.68 5.07 -0.56
C ALA A 57 -45.94 3.72 -1.23
N VAL A 58 -45.06 3.35 -2.16
CA VAL A 58 -44.92 1.95 -2.53
C VAL A 58 -44.47 1.26 -1.25
N GLU A 59 -45.39 0.54 -0.60
CA GLU A 59 -45.03 -0.39 0.46
C GLU A 59 -44.12 -1.45 -0.16
N ASN A 60 -42.80 -1.24 -0.01
CA ASN A 60 -41.83 -2.28 -0.26
C ASN A 60 -42.04 -3.34 0.83
N ASN A 61 -42.85 -4.33 0.48
CA ASN A 61 -43.12 -5.52 1.29
C ASN A 61 -41.86 -6.41 1.32
N VAL A 62 -40.78 -5.92 1.94
CA VAL A 62 -39.59 -6.73 2.23
C VAL A 62 -39.97 -7.65 3.38
N THR A 63 -40.26 -8.90 3.05
CA THR A 63 -40.44 -9.95 4.05
C THR A 63 -39.10 -10.23 4.76
N ASN A 64 -39.21 -10.46 6.07
CA ASN A 64 -38.16 -10.39 7.08
C ASN A 64 -37.03 -11.45 6.95
N ASN A 65 -35.85 -11.07 7.47
CA ASN A 65 -34.61 -11.83 7.72
C ASN A 65 -33.55 -11.87 6.60
N ILE A 66 -33.08 -10.72 6.12
CA ILE A 66 -31.71 -10.63 5.58
C ILE A 66 -30.76 -10.69 6.79
N PRO A 67 -29.83 -11.66 6.88
CA PRO A 67 -28.89 -11.71 7.99
C PRO A 67 -28.08 -10.41 8.05
N ALA A 68 -27.66 -10.02 9.25
CA ALA A 68 -26.75 -8.88 9.39
C ALA A 68 -25.37 -9.26 8.83
N ILE A 69 -24.75 -8.37 8.07
CA ILE A 69 -23.37 -8.55 7.63
C ILE A 69 -22.47 -8.51 8.86
N THR A 70 -21.68 -9.56 9.07
CA THR A 70 -20.69 -9.65 10.15
C THR A 70 -19.31 -9.68 9.53
N LEU A 71 -18.37 -8.94 10.15
CA LEU A 71 -16.98 -8.89 9.70
C LEU A 71 -16.10 -9.79 10.60
N PRO A 72 -15.03 -10.38 10.05
CA PRO A 72 -14.68 -10.38 8.63
C PRO A 72 -15.69 -11.18 7.79
N LEU A 73 -15.89 -10.77 6.54
CA LEU A 73 -16.60 -11.56 5.53
C LEU A 73 -15.85 -12.86 5.30
N GLU A 74 -16.58 -13.91 4.94
CA GLU A 74 -15.97 -15.17 4.51
C GLU A 74 -15.09 -14.92 3.29
N TRP A 75 -13.85 -15.42 3.35
CA TRP A 75 -12.95 -15.38 2.21
C TRP A 75 -13.12 -16.63 1.38
N HIS A 76 -13.38 -16.45 0.09
CA HIS A 76 -13.30 -17.52 -0.90
C HIS A 76 -12.09 -17.29 -1.78
N GLU A 77 -11.33 -18.35 -2.05
CA GLU A 77 -10.19 -18.28 -2.96
C GLU A 77 -10.62 -17.72 -4.33
N LEU A 78 -9.88 -16.72 -4.80
CA LEU A 78 -10.10 -16.05 -6.07
C LEU A 78 -9.00 -16.42 -7.06
N ASP A 79 -9.38 -16.62 -8.32
CA ASP A 79 -8.41 -16.77 -9.40
C ASP A 79 -7.73 -15.42 -9.67
N LYS A 80 -6.41 -15.38 -9.46
CA LYS A 80 -5.61 -14.16 -9.60
C LYS A 80 -5.70 -13.57 -11.02
N LYS A 81 -5.72 -14.40 -12.07
CA LYS A 81 -5.76 -13.93 -13.46
C LYS A 81 -7.12 -13.39 -13.85
N GLU A 82 -8.19 -14.04 -13.40
CA GLU A 82 -9.56 -13.56 -13.56
C GLU A 82 -9.74 -12.18 -12.92
N VAL A 83 -9.28 -12.03 -11.68
CA VAL A 83 -9.37 -10.75 -10.97
C VAL A 83 -8.50 -9.69 -11.64
N GLN A 84 -7.27 -10.02 -12.04
CA GLN A 84 -6.40 -9.08 -12.76
C GLN A 84 -7.05 -8.54 -14.04
N ALA A 85 -7.59 -9.44 -14.87
CA ALA A 85 -8.26 -9.06 -16.11
C ALA A 85 -9.47 -8.16 -15.84
N ARG A 86 -10.29 -8.52 -14.84
CA ARG A 86 -11.43 -7.70 -14.42
C ARG A 86 -10.99 -6.32 -13.96
N VAL A 87 -10.00 -6.23 -13.07
CA VAL A 87 -9.52 -4.95 -12.53
C VAL A 87 -8.99 -4.07 -13.65
N TYR A 88 -8.21 -4.62 -14.58
CA TYR A 88 -7.70 -3.88 -15.72
C TYR A 88 -8.85 -3.29 -16.57
N GLU A 89 -9.85 -4.09 -16.91
CA GLU A 89 -11.00 -3.64 -17.70
C GLU A 89 -11.86 -2.61 -16.96
N GLN A 90 -12.16 -2.87 -15.68
CA GLN A 90 -13.05 -2.05 -14.87
C GLN A 90 -12.41 -0.72 -14.47
N TRP A 91 -11.08 -0.63 -14.49
CA TRP A 91 -10.37 0.64 -14.32
C TRP A 91 -10.88 1.73 -15.25
N PHE A 92 -11.12 1.38 -16.52
CA PHE A 92 -11.61 2.33 -17.53
C PHE A 92 -13.11 2.62 -17.40
N LYS A 93 -13.89 1.69 -16.85
CA LYS A 93 -15.35 1.81 -16.71
C LYS A 93 -15.76 2.54 -15.42
N LEU A 94 -15.14 2.17 -14.30
CA LEU A 94 -15.46 2.69 -12.96
C LEU A 94 -14.69 3.98 -12.62
N GLY A 95 -13.81 4.44 -13.52
CA GLY A 95 -13.20 5.77 -13.41
C GLY A 95 -11.95 5.85 -12.54
N GLY A 96 -11.28 4.74 -12.27
CA GLY A 96 -9.96 4.75 -11.64
C GLY A 96 -9.62 3.54 -10.77
N CYS A 97 -8.47 3.66 -10.10
CA CYS A 97 -7.78 2.55 -9.46
C CYS A 97 -8.55 1.95 -8.28
N GLY A 98 -9.10 2.78 -7.39
CA GLY A 98 -9.70 2.29 -6.15
C GLY A 98 -10.98 1.49 -6.37
N ALA A 99 -11.90 2.01 -7.18
CA ALA A 99 -13.14 1.31 -7.53
C ALA A 99 -12.85 0.01 -8.28
N ALA A 100 -11.92 0.04 -9.25
CA ALA A 100 -11.59 -1.14 -10.04
C ALA A 100 -10.97 -2.27 -9.21
N VAL A 101 -10.02 -1.95 -8.32
CA VAL A 101 -9.44 -2.95 -7.41
C VAL A 101 -10.52 -3.52 -6.50
N PHE A 102 -11.37 -2.67 -5.92
CA PHE A 102 -12.44 -3.15 -5.03
C PHE A 102 -13.48 -4.03 -5.75
N ASP A 103 -13.90 -3.64 -6.96
CA ASP A 103 -14.76 -4.46 -7.82
C ASP A 103 -14.08 -5.78 -8.23
N GLY A 104 -12.75 -5.78 -8.40
CA GLY A 104 -11.97 -6.99 -8.63
C GLY A 104 -12.26 -8.09 -7.60
N PHE A 105 -12.34 -7.72 -6.31
CA PHE A 105 -12.70 -8.66 -5.24
C PHE A 105 -14.21 -8.88 -5.17
N LEU A 106 -14.96 -7.82 -4.86
CA LEU A 106 -16.37 -7.98 -4.53
C LEU A 106 -17.25 -8.26 -5.74
N GLY A 107 -16.88 -7.80 -6.93
CA GLY A 107 -17.61 -8.11 -8.15
C GLY A 107 -17.53 -9.61 -8.48
N VAL A 108 -16.33 -10.20 -8.42
CA VAL A 108 -16.15 -11.65 -8.64
C VAL A 108 -16.86 -12.46 -7.55
N LEU A 109 -16.71 -12.06 -6.28
CA LEU A 109 -17.38 -12.75 -5.17
C LEU A 109 -18.91 -12.62 -5.24
N ALA A 110 -19.43 -11.45 -5.64
CA ALA A 110 -20.85 -11.21 -5.82
C ALA A 110 -21.44 -12.08 -6.93
N GLU A 111 -20.73 -12.21 -8.06
CA GLU A 111 -21.15 -13.06 -9.18
C GLU A 111 -21.13 -14.55 -8.84
N LYS A 112 -20.14 -14.99 -8.04
CA LYS A 112 -19.97 -16.41 -7.68
C LYS A 112 -20.79 -16.86 -6.48
N TYR A 113 -20.91 -16.02 -5.45
CA TYR A 113 -21.44 -16.41 -4.15
C TYR A 113 -22.64 -15.56 -3.69
N GLY A 114 -22.95 -14.45 -4.37
CA GLY A 114 -24.12 -13.62 -4.07
C GLY A 114 -23.98 -12.87 -2.75
N TYR A 115 -24.90 -13.09 -1.82
CA TYR A 115 -24.90 -12.43 -0.51
C TYR A 115 -23.74 -12.97 0.36
N PRO A 116 -23.02 -12.14 1.15
CA PRO A 116 -23.23 -10.70 1.35
C PRO A 116 -22.50 -9.80 0.33
N TYR A 117 -21.68 -10.37 -0.55
CA TYR A 117 -20.77 -9.62 -1.43
C TYR A 117 -21.50 -8.69 -2.40
N ASN A 118 -22.67 -9.10 -2.89
CA ASN A 118 -23.51 -8.31 -3.79
C ASN A 118 -24.27 -7.14 -3.11
N GLN A 119 -24.09 -6.94 -1.80
CA GLN A 119 -24.69 -5.81 -1.08
C GLN A 119 -23.81 -4.55 -1.07
N PHE A 120 -22.56 -4.67 -1.52
CA PHE A 120 -21.62 -3.57 -1.58
C PHE A 120 -21.64 -2.92 -2.97
N PRO A 121 -21.83 -1.59 -3.06
CA PRO A 121 -21.70 -0.88 -4.33
C PRO A 121 -20.29 -1.02 -4.91
N GLN A 122 -20.19 -1.30 -6.22
CA GLN A 122 -18.91 -1.50 -6.90
C GLN A 122 -18.07 -0.21 -6.93
N GLU A 123 -18.71 0.95 -6.80
CA GLU A 123 -18.09 2.27 -6.82
C GLU A 123 -17.56 2.74 -5.45
N ILE A 124 -17.62 1.92 -4.40
CA ILE A 124 -17.23 2.34 -3.03
C ILE A 124 -15.77 2.83 -2.93
N GLY A 125 -14.93 2.48 -3.91
CA GLY A 125 -13.55 2.95 -4.05
C GLY A 125 -13.33 4.13 -5.02
N PHE A 126 -14.38 4.75 -5.56
CA PHE A 126 -14.27 5.77 -6.62
C PHE A 126 -13.32 6.91 -6.24
N LEU A 127 -13.44 7.42 -5.00
CA LEU A 127 -12.62 8.52 -4.50
C LEU A 127 -11.12 8.19 -4.39
N GLY A 128 -10.72 6.92 -4.54
CA GLY A 128 -9.31 6.55 -4.66
C GLY A 128 -8.64 7.08 -5.93
N HIS A 129 -9.39 7.58 -6.91
CA HIS A 129 -8.83 8.14 -8.14
C HIS A 129 -7.83 9.29 -7.86
N SER A 130 -6.81 9.41 -8.72
CA SER A 130 -5.80 10.49 -8.62
C SER A 130 -5.14 10.62 -7.23
N GLY A 131 -5.00 9.53 -6.49
CA GLY A 131 -4.44 9.54 -5.13
C GLY A 131 -5.29 10.34 -4.16
N TYR A 132 -6.59 10.03 -4.10
CA TYR A 132 -7.57 10.77 -3.29
C TYR A 132 -7.62 12.25 -3.62
N THR A 133 -7.63 12.57 -4.93
CA THR A 133 -7.65 13.94 -5.50
C THR A 133 -6.40 14.80 -5.28
N CYS A 134 -5.56 14.46 -4.31
CA CYS A 134 -4.36 15.23 -3.96
C CYS A 134 -3.06 14.52 -4.31
N GLY A 135 -3.13 13.36 -4.96
CA GLY A 135 -1.94 12.60 -5.33
C GLY A 135 -1.28 11.85 -4.18
N SER A 136 -1.94 11.75 -3.03
CA SER A 136 -1.47 11.04 -1.83
C SER A 136 -1.53 9.53 -2.03
N TYR A 137 -2.12 8.77 -1.11
CA TYR A 137 -2.16 7.31 -1.13
C TYR A 137 -2.64 6.73 -2.47
N CYS A 138 -1.91 5.78 -3.05
CA CYS A 138 -2.27 5.19 -4.34
C CYS A 138 -3.68 4.58 -4.28
N GLY A 139 -4.53 4.95 -5.23
CA GLY A 139 -5.92 4.48 -5.25
C GLY A 139 -6.04 2.96 -5.34
N ALA A 140 -5.11 2.28 -6.02
CA ALA A 140 -5.10 0.83 -6.11
C ALA A 140 -4.91 0.20 -4.72
N LEU A 141 -3.91 0.70 -3.96
CA LEU A 141 -3.72 0.32 -2.56
C LEU A 141 -4.93 0.69 -1.70
N GLY A 142 -5.60 1.81 -2.00
CA GLY A 142 -6.85 2.22 -1.39
C GLY A 142 -7.98 1.20 -1.56
N GLY A 143 -8.19 0.70 -2.78
CA GLY A 143 -9.17 -0.35 -3.06
C GLY A 143 -8.82 -1.66 -2.35
N ALA A 144 -7.54 -2.04 -2.34
CA ALA A 144 -7.06 -3.20 -1.60
C ALA A 144 -7.23 -3.04 -0.07
N THR A 145 -7.01 -1.85 0.47
CA THR A 145 -7.23 -1.54 1.90
C THR A 145 -8.69 -1.78 2.29
N LEU A 146 -9.63 -1.36 1.44
CA LEU A 146 -11.05 -1.62 1.67
C LEU A 146 -11.34 -3.12 1.64
N ALA A 147 -10.78 -3.87 0.69
CA ALA A 147 -10.95 -5.33 0.64
C ALA A 147 -10.36 -6.02 1.88
N ILE A 148 -9.13 -5.67 2.28
CA ILE A 148 -8.49 -6.17 3.51
C ILE A 148 -9.39 -5.90 4.73
N SER A 149 -9.99 -4.71 4.82
CA SER A 149 -10.88 -4.35 5.93
C SER A 149 -12.12 -5.25 6.04
N LEU A 150 -12.56 -5.82 4.92
CA LEU A 150 -13.71 -6.72 4.85
C LEU A 150 -13.32 -8.16 5.17
N PHE A 151 -12.16 -8.64 4.71
CA PHE A 151 -11.82 -10.07 4.77
C PHE A 151 -10.84 -10.44 5.87
N ILE A 152 -10.10 -9.50 6.45
CA ILE A 152 -9.08 -9.80 7.47
C ILE A 152 -9.59 -9.36 8.85
N PRO A 153 -9.45 -10.20 9.91
CA PRO A 153 -9.74 -9.79 11.28
C PRO A 153 -9.01 -8.51 11.66
N LYS A 154 -9.69 -7.61 12.38
CA LYS A 154 -9.21 -6.26 12.69
C LYS A 154 -7.79 -6.23 13.27
N ASP A 155 -7.47 -7.17 14.16
CA ASP A 155 -6.16 -7.26 14.83
C ASP A 155 -5.00 -7.62 13.88
N ASN A 156 -5.30 -8.05 12.65
CA ASN A 156 -4.32 -8.46 11.65
C ASN A 156 -4.27 -7.53 10.42
N GLN A 157 -5.21 -6.59 10.28
CA GLN A 157 -5.33 -5.74 9.08
C GLN A 157 -4.08 -4.89 8.85
N ASP A 158 -3.49 -4.33 9.90
CA ASP A 158 -2.29 -3.49 9.80
C ASP A 158 -1.09 -4.26 9.25
N ASP A 159 -0.90 -5.51 9.66
CA ASP A 159 0.26 -6.30 9.24
C ASP A 159 0.12 -6.77 7.79
N VAL A 160 -1.08 -7.23 7.41
CA VAL A 160 -1.42 -7.55 6.02
C VAL A 160 -1.25 -6.33 5.11
N LEU A 161 -1.72 -5.16 5.55
CA LEU A 161 -1.60 -3.94 4.76
C LEU A 161 -0.14 -3.46 4.63
N LYS A 162 0.65 -3.57 5.70
CA LYS A 162 2.10 -3.25 5.66
C LYS A 162 2.83 -4.16 4.68
N GLU A 163 2.52 -5.46 4.65
CA GLU A 163 3.13 -6.39 3.71
C GLU A 163 2.84 -5.97 2.26
N LEU A 164 1.59 -5.65 1.93
CA LEU A 164 1.20 -5.17 0.61
C LEU A 164 1.91 -3.86 0.23
N GLN A 165 2.00 -2.92 1.17
CA GLN A 165 2.66 -1.63 0.96
C GLN A 165 4.16 -1.79 0.75
N THR A 166 4.81 -2.66 1.54
CA THR A 166 6.22 -3.01 1.37
C THR A 166 6.47 -3.58 -0.02
N TRP A 167 5.70 -4.60 -0.42
CA TRP A 167 5.77 -5.18 -1.76
C TRP A 167 5.64 -4.11 -2.84
N TYR A 168 4.62 -3.26 -2.75
CA TYR A 168 4.37 -2.19 -3.73
C TYR A 168 5.55 -1.24 -3.90
N THR A 169 6.27 -0.93 -2.81
CA THR A 169 7.45 -0.05 -2.85
C THR A 169 8.77 -0.76 -3.15
N SER A 170 8.78 -2.09 -3.17
CA SER A 170 9.98 -2.89 -3.46
C SER A 170 9.95 -3.57 -4.82
N THR A 171 8.80 -3.62 -5.48
CA THR A 171 8.59 -4.36 -6.73
C THR A 171 8.63 -3.43 -7.94
N VAL A 172 9.28 -3.89 -9.01
CA VAL A 172 9.27 -3.26 -10.33
C VAL A 172 7.90 -3.51 -10.95
N LEU A 173 7.11 -2.45 -11.13
CA LEU A 173 5.70 -2.51 -11.56
C LEU A 173 5.43 -1.66 -12.81
N PRO A 174 4.41 -1.99 -13.62
CA PRO A 174 3.49 -3.14 -13.47
C PRO A 174 4.13 -4.49 -13.82
N ILE A 175 3.49 -5.60 -13.47
CA ILE A 175 3.82 -6.98 -13.91
C ILE A 175 2.77 -7.47 -14.91
N TYR A 176 1.51 -7.06 -14.73
CA TYR A 176 0.42 -7.36 -15.64
C TYR A 176 0.65 -6.74 -17.01
N ASP A 177 0.59 -7.56 -18.06
CA ASP A 177 0.76 -7.16 -19.46
C ASP A 177 -0.44 -6.31 -19.92
N GLY A 178 -0.26 -4.99 -19.88
CA GLY A 178 -1.23 -4.01 -20.36
C GLY A 178 -1.05 -3.66 -21.84
N GLU A 179 -1.88 -2.75 -22.36
CA GLU A 179 -1.78 -2.33 -23.78
C GLU A 179 -0.46 -1.60 -24.11
N TYR A 180 0.22 -1.07 -23.09
CA TYR A 180 1.50 -0.36 -23.20
C TYR A 180 2.41 -0.80 -22.03
N ASP A 181 3.25 -1.79 -22.27
CA ASP A 181 4.06 -2.48 -21.25
C ASP A 181 5.58 -2.33 -21.48
N ASP A 182 6.01 -1.15 -21.92
CA ASP A 182 7.41 -0.90 -22.29
C ASP A 182 8.28 -0.36 -21.14
N VAL A 183 7.65 0.13 -20.07
CA VAL A 183 8.35 0.80 -18.95
C VAL A 183 7.80 0.33 -17.62
N HIS A 184 8.71 -0.13 -16.77
CA HIS A 184 8.41 -0.58 -15.41
C HIS A 184 9.34 0.11 -14.43
N THR A 185 8.80 0.49 -13.27
CA THR A 185 9.54 1.21 -12.25
C THR A 185 9.15 0.76 -10.85
N THR A 186 10.08 0.90 -9.91
CA THR A 186 9.79 0.72 -8.48
C THR A 186 9.29 2.04 -7.90
N ALA A 187 8.21 1.99 -7.13
CA ALA A 187 7.62 3.18 -6.51
C ALA A 187 8.43 3.62 -5.27
N PRO A 188 8.90 4.88 -5.18
CA PRO A 188 9.65 5.35 -4.01
C PRO A 188 8.83 5.39 -2.71
N SER A 189 7.50 5.46 -2.84
CA SER A 189 6.58 5.48 -1.71
C SER A 189 5.20 4.97 -2.14
N VAL A 190 4.30 4.79 -1.17
CA VAL A 190 2.89 4.44 -1.40
C VAL A 190 2.08 5.57 -2.07
N ASN A 191 2.65 6.78 -2.22
CA ASN A 191 1.95 7.89 -2.84
C ASN A 191 1.84 7.70 -4.36
N CYS A 192 0.67 8.05 -4.87
CA CYS A 192 0.33 8.07 -6.28
C CYS A 192 1.26 9.01 -7.07
N VAL A 193 1.55 10.21 -6.55
CA VAL A 193 2.43 11.15 -7.26
C VAL A 193 3.87 10.67 -7.36
N ASP A 194 4.37 9.97 -6.35
CA ASP A 194 5.75 9.48 -6.34
C ASP A 194 5.88 8.31 -7.32
N SER A 195 4.98 7.33 -7.23
CA SER A 195 4.93 6.19 -8.16
C SER A 195 4.73 6.63 -9.61
N LEU A 196 3.75 7.51 -9.84
CA LEU A 196 3.42 7.99 -11.17
C LEU A 196 4.51 8.91 -11.73
N GLY A 197 5.09 9.78 -10.91
CA GLY A 197 6.15 10.70 -11.31
C GLY A 197 7.39 9.94 -11.79
N THR A 198 7.85 8.95 -11.01
CA THR A 198 8.99 8.09 -11.39
C THR A 198 8.74 7.40 -12.72
N TRP A 199 7.55 6.82 -12.91
CA TRP A 199 7.21 6.16 -14.17
C TRP A 199 7.11 7.14 -15.34
N MET A 200 6.44 8.30 -15.16
CA MET A 200 6.28 9.30 -16.21
C MET A 200 7.64 9.85 -16.69
N SER A 201 8.58 10.07 -15.77
CA SER A 201 9.96 10.46 -16.12
C SER A 201 10.68 9.36 -16.91
N ALA A 202 10.56 8.09 -16.50
CA ALA A 202 11.18 6.97 -17.20
C ALA A 202 10.59 6.74 -18.61
N ALA A 203 9.27 6.92 -18.76
CA ALA A 203 8.55 6.71 -20.01
C ALA A 203 8.54 7.92 -20.97
N GLY A 204 9.16 9.03 -20.58
CA GLY A 204 9.13 10.27 -21.36
C GLY A 204 7.70 10.81 -21.57
N VAL A 205 6.85 10.69 -20.55
CA VAL A 205 5.45 11.14 -20.58
C VAL A 205 5.31 12.40 -19.75
N GLU A 206 4.82 13.50 -20.34
CA GLU A 206 4.63 14.77 -19.62
C GLU A 206 3.17 15.00 -19.19
N GLU A 207 2.22 14.49 -19.98
CA GLU A 207 0.81 14.77 -19.76
C GLU A 207 0.10 13.63 -19.02
N ARG A 208 -0.62 13.97 -17.94
CA ARG A 208 -1.42 12.98 -17.22
C ARG A 208 -2.50 12.32 -18.09
N LYS A 209 -2.97 12.94 -19.17
CA LYS A 209 -4.03 12.34 -20.02
C LYS A 209 -3.52 11.27 -20.98
N ASP A 210 -2.20 11.08 -21.11
CA ASP A 210 -1.58 10.11 -22.00
C ASP A 210 -2.16 8.69 -21.79
N PRO A 211 -2.56 7.98 -22.86
CA PRO A 211 -3.12 6.64 -22.77
C PRO A 211 -2.16 5.63 -22.14
N ARG A 212 -0.85 5.73 -22.37
CA ARG A 212 0.17 4.84 -21.77
C ARG A 212 0.13 4.94 -20.25
N ARG A 213 0.01 6.16 -19.72
CA ARG A 213 -0.15 6.41 -18.28
C ARG A 213 -1.38 5.72 -17.72
N LYS A 214 -2.52 5.83 -18.42
CA LYS A 214 -3.77 5.20 -17.99
C LYS A 214 -3.66 3.67 -17.98
N SER A 215 -3.13 3.08 -19.05
CA SER A 215 -2.83 1.65 -19.15
C SER A 215 -1.93 1.19 -18.01
N ARG A 216 -0.83 1.89 -17.75
CA ARG A 216 0.06 1.57 -16.62
C ARG A 216 -0.66 1.61 -15.27
N CYS A 217 -1.51 2.60 -15.02
CA CYS A 217 -2.30 2.64 -13.79
C CYS A 217 -3.32 1.50 -13.68
N ALA A 218 -3.89 1.06 -14.80
CA ALA A 218 -4.80 -0.09 -14.84
C ALA A 218 -4.04 -1.40 -14.58
N ALA A 219 -2.91 -1.62 -15.25
CA ALA A 219 -2.03 -2.77 -15.04
C ALA A 219 -1.52 -2.85 -13.59
N LEU A 220 -1.01 -1.74 -13.05
CA LEU A 220 -0.60 -1.70 -11.64
C LEU A 220 -1.77 -1.99 -10.68
N SER A 221 -2.98 -1.59 -11.03
CA SER A 221 -4.17 -1.90 -10.22
C SER A 221 -4.44 -3.41 -10.22
N ALA A 222 -4.31 -4.06 -11.38
CA ALA A 222 -4.42 -5.51 -11.51
C ALA A 222 -3.36 -6.23 -10.65
N ASP A 223 -2.10 -5.79 -10.68
CA ASP A 223 -1.03 -6.37 -9.85
C ASP A 223 -1.30 -6.22 -8.36
N VAL A 224 -1.74 -5.04 -7.92
CA VAL A 224 -2.11 -4.80 -6.52
C VAL A 224 -3.23 -5.75 -6.09
N ALA A 225 -4.23 -5.97 -6.94
CA ALA A 225 -5.30 -6.92 -6.64
C ALA A 225 -4.76 -8.35 -6.52
N ALA A 226 -3.92 -8.80 -7.47
CA ALA A 226 -3.31 -10.12 -7.45
C ALA A 226 -2.46 -10.36 -6.20
N LYS A 227 -1.61 -9.40 -5.83
CA LYS A 227 -0.79 -9.52 -4.62
C LYS A 227 -1.63 -9.54 -3.36
N THR A 228 -2.69 -8.74 -3.31
CA THR A 228 -3.61 -8.74 -2.16
C THR A 228 -4.29 -10.11 -2.01
N ILE A 229 -4.72 -10.75 -3.11
CA ILE A 229 -5.26 -12.12 -3.07
C ILE A 229 -4.22 -13.09 -2.50
N GLU A 230 -2.98 -13.02 -2.97
CA GLU A 230 -1.88 -13.86 -2.48
C GLU A 230 -1.68 -13.68 -0.96
N ILE A 231 -1.57 -12.44 -0.48
CA ILE A 231 -1.37 -12.16 0.96
C ILE A 231 -2.56 -12.68 1.79
N ILE A 232 -3.81 -12.49 1.33
CA ILE A 232 -4.99 -13.00 2.04
C ILE A 232 -5.01 -14.55 2.01
N ASN A 233 -4.67 -15.18 0.89
CA ASN A 233 -4.56 -16.64 0.79
C ASN A 233 -3.49 -17.19 1.73
N VAL A 234 -2.34 -16.50 1.85
CA VAL A 234 -1.28 -16.85 2.80
C VAL A 234 -1.75 -16.70 4.24
N PHE A 235 -2.44 -15.60 4.56
CA PHE A 235 -3.02 -15.37 5.88
C PHE A 235 -3.96 -16.50 6.31
N TYR A 236 -4.79 -17.00 5.39
CA TYR A 236 -5.70 -18.12 5.64
C TYR A 236 -5.08 -19.51 5.46
N GLY A 237 -3.79 -19.60 5.13
CA GLY A 237 -3.09 -20.87 4.92
C GLY A 237 -3.55 -21.66 3.68
N ILE A 238 -4.19 -20.98 2.71
CA ILE A 238 -4.61 -21.54 1.41
C ILE A 238 -3.40 -21.64 0.49
N GLU A 239 -2.59 -20.58 0.43
CA GLU A 239 -1.35 -20.51 -0.34
C GLU A 239 -0.16 -20.47 0.62
N LYS A 240 0.97 -21.05 0.23
CA LYS A 240 2.21 -20.88 0.99
C LYS A 240 2.79 -19.50 0.66
N PRO A 241 3.43 -18.81 1.62
CA PRO A 241 4.20 -17.62 1.31
C PRO A 241 5.14 -17.96 0.16
N ALA A 242 5.15 -17.14 -0.90
CA ALA A 242 6.20 -17.23 -1.89
C ALA A 242 7.52 -17.02 -1.13
N GLU A 243 8.35 -18.07 -1.05
CA GLU A 243 9.76 -17.89 -0.72
C GLU A 243 10.27 -16.82 -1.67
N ALA A 244 10.88 -15.75 -1.13
CA ALA A 244 11.33 -14.61 -1.91
C ALA A 244 11.99 -15.13 -3.19
N GLU A 245 11.24 -15.06 -4.29
CA GLU A 245 11.73 -15.40 -5.61
C GLU A 245 12.69 -14.25 -5.90
N SER A 246 13.94 -14.46 -5.45
CA SER A 246 15.08 -13.72 -5.93
C SER A 246 14.93 -13.75 -7.43
N ALA A 247 14.64 -12.61 -8.04
CA ALA A 247 14.76 -12.47 -9.47
C ALA A 247 16.15 -13.00 -9.82
N GLU A 248 16.21 -14.21 -10.38
CA GLU A 248 17.37 -14.71 -11.09
C GLU A 248 17.49 -13.83 -12.33
N THR A 249 17.96 -12.61 -12.10
CA THR A 249 18.76 -11.90 -13.09
C THR A 249 19.98 -12.76 -13.27
N GLU A 250 20.13 -13.33 -14.47
CA GLU A 250 21.25 -14.17 -14.88
C GLU A 250 22.53 -13.77 -14.14
N LYS A 251 22.94 -14.63 -13.22
CA LYS A 251 24.13 -14.43 -12.42
C LYS A 251 25.32 -14.70 -13.32
N ALA A 252 26.02 -13.67 -13.76
CA ALA A 252 27.33 -13.85 -14.36
C ALA A 252 28.30 -14.46 -13.32
N ASP A 253 29.33 -15.17 -13.75
CA ASP A 253 30.28 -15.88 -12.86
C ASP A 253 30.93 -14.97 -11.79
N ASN A 254 30.90 -13.66 -12.00
CA ASN A 254 31.47 -12.63 -11.14
C ASN A 254 30.43 -11.88 -10.27
N GLU A 255 29.16 -12.26 -10.28
CA GLU A 255 28.12 -11.65 -9.43
C GLU A 255 27.79 -12.53 -8.23
N TYR A 256 27.55 -11.93 -7.07
CA TYR A 256 27.28 -12.63 -5.81
C TYR A 256 26.15 -11.95 -5.05
N ILE A 257 25.18 -12.74 -4.57
CA ILE A 257 24.05 -12.23 -3.79
C ILE A 257 24.33 -12.41 -2.31
N GLY A 258 24.17 -11.34 -1.54
CA GLY A 258 24.22 -11.35 -0.09
C GLY A 258 22.96 -10.76 0.52
N THR A 259 22.57 -11.29 1.66
CA THR A 259 21.38 -10.85 2.40
C THR A 259 21.77 -10.57 3.85
N ALA A 260 21.10 -9.61 4.47
CA ALA A 260 21.23 -9.32 5.90
C ALA A 260 19.96 -8.70 6.46
N LYS A 261 19.79 -8.75 7.77
CA LYS A 261 18.62 -8.19 8.45
C LYS A 261 18.81 -6.69 8.70
N GLY A 262 17.98 -5.88 8.08
CA GLY A 262 17.86 -4.44 8.31
C GLY A 262 16.82 -4.07 9.37
N LEU A 263 16.54 -2.76 9.46
CA LEU A 263 15.58 -2.22 10.43
C LEU A 263 14.14 -2.52 10.02
N GLY A 264 13.85 -2.43 8.72
CA GLY A 264 12.51 -2.60 8.18
C GLY A 264 12.24 -3.99 7.61
N GLY A 265 13.27 -4.84 7.49
CA GLY A 265 13.16 -6.19 6.97
C GLY A 265 14.51 -6.69 6.44
N GLU A 266 14.49 -7.72 5.62
CA GLU A 266 15.72 -8.19 4.96
C GLU A 266 16.17 -7.18 3.89
N VAL A 267 17.49 -7.00 3.78
CA VAL A 267 18.15 -6.23 2.73
C VAL A 267 18.96 -7.20 1.87
N GLN A 268 18.71 -7.20 0.57
CA GLN A 268 19.41 -8.04 -0.39
C GLN A 268 20.25 -7.18 -1.33
N VAL A 269 21.50 -7.57 -1.53
CA VAL A 269 22.44 -6.89 -2.44
C VAL A 269 23.03 -7.87 -3.44
N LYS A 270 23.22 -7.40 -4.67
CA LYS A 270 24.02 -8.01 -5.72
C LYS A 270 25.36 -7.29 -5.77
N VAL A 271 26.44 -8.03 -5.56
CA VAL A 271 27.82 -7.53 -5.61
C VAL A 271 28.51 -8.14 -6.83
N THR A 272 29.05 -7.31 -7.70
CA THR A 272 29.91 -7.75 -8.81
C THR A 272 31.36 -7.61 -8.38
N VAL A 273 32.17 -8.66 -8.58
CA VAL A 273 33.58 -8.70 -8.18
C VAL A 273 34.46 -8.92 -9.40
N ASN A 274 35.31 -7.94 -9.73
CA ASN A 274 36.31 -8.05 -10.79
C ASN A 274 37.71 -7.92 -10.18
N ASP A 275 38.64 -8.79 -10.61
CA ASP A 275 40.03 -8.79 -10.13
C ASP A 275 40.17 -8.84 -8.59
N GLY A 276 39.25 -9.55 -7.92
CA GLY A 276 39.23 -9.67 -6.46
C GLY A 276 38.74 -8.42 -5.72
N LYS A 277 38.15 -7.45 -6.42
CA LYS A 277 37.59 -6.21 -5.85
C LYS A 277 36.15 -6.02 -6.26
N ILE A 278 35.37 -5.38 -5.40
CA ILE A 278 34.00 -4.99 -5.71
C ILE A 278 34.01 -3.95 -6.84
N SER A 279 33.30 -4.24 -7.93
CA SER A 279 33.15 -3.32 -9.08
C SER A 279 31.76 -2.72 -9.18
N ASP A 280 30.73 -3.36 -8.62
CA ASP A 280 29.35 -2.85 -8.57
C ASP A 280 28.65 -3.41 -7.32
N VAL A 281 27.76 -2.62 -6.73
CA VAL A 281 26.86 -3.06 -5.65
C VAL A 281 25.46 -2.50 -5.92
N LYS A 282 24.52 -3.40 -6.17
CA LYS A 282 23.10 -3.07 -6.39
C LYS A 282 22.27 -3.63 -5.28
N VAL A 283 21.43 -2.79 -4.68
CA VAL A 283 20.41 -3.27 -3.74
C VAL A 283 19.26 -3.84 -4.57
N ILE A 284 19.00 -5.15 -4.42
CA ILE A 284 17.94 -5.86 -5.16
C ILE A 284 16.59 -5.65 -4.48
N SER A 285 16.58 -5.73 -3.15
CA SER A 285 15.36 -5.55 -2.34
C SER A 285 15.70 -5.03 -0.95
N HIS A 286 14.79 -4.25 -0.38
CA HIS A 286 14.85 -3.80 1.01
C HIS A 286 13.44 -3.43 1.49
N SER A 287 13.25 -3.40 2.81
CA SER A 287 11.99 -2.95 3.44
C SER A 287 12.22 -1.81 4.43
N GLU A 288 13.34 -1.11 4.30
CA GLU A 288 13.79 -0.06 5.22
C GLU A 288 12.86 1.16 5.28
N THR A 289 12.93 1.90 6.39
CA THR A 289 12.04 3.05 6.63
C THR A 289 12.23 4.14 5.57
N PRO A 290 11.16 4.55 4.85
CA PRO A 290 11.25 5.62 3.84
C PRO A 290 11.83 6.91 4.42
N ASN A 291 12.67 7.60 3.66
CA ASN A 291 13.36 8.86 4.02
C ASN A 291 14.39 8.77 5.17
N ILE A 292 14.52 7.60 5.79
CA ILE A 292 15.54 7.32 6.81
C ILE A 292 16.50 6.28 6.26
N GLY A 293 16.06 5.02 6.16
CA GLY A 293 16.87 3.92 5.67
C GLY A 293 17.17 4.01 4.16
N THR A 294 16.27 4.59 3.37
CA THR A 294 16.51 4.82 1.93
C THR A 294 17.75 5.68 1.67
N LYS A 295 18.09 6.61 2.57
CA LYS A 295 19.33 7.40 2.47
C LYS A 295 20.59 6.54 2.54
N ALA A 296 20.55 5.46 3.33
CA ALA A 296 21.64 4.50 3.40
C ALA A 296 21.64 3.58 2.16
N ILE A 297 20.47 3.14 1.70
CA ILE A 297 20.30 2.35 0.47
C ILE A 297 20.90 3.08 -0.73
N ASP A 298 20.68 4.40 -0.85
CA ASP A 298 21.15 5.17 -2.01
C ASP A 298 22.66 5.50 -1.94
N ALA A 299 23.19 5.79 -0.74
CA ALA A 299 24.51 6.39 -0.60
C ALA A 299 25.64 5.42 -0.20
N VAL A 300 25.31 4.32 0.47
CA VAL A 300 26.33 3.39 1.02
C VAL A 300 26.86 2.42 -0.04
N PRO A 301 26.07 1.88 -1.00
CA PRO A 301 26.58 0.93 -1.99
C PRO A 301 27.78 1.43 -2.81
N GLU A 302 27.78 2.70 -3.21
CA GLU A 302 28.89 3.32 -3.97
C GLU A 302 30.21 3.35 -3.19
N LYS A 303 30.14 3.34 -1.84
CA LYS A 303 31.33 3.36 -0.98
C LYS A 303 32.04 2.01 -0.89
N PHE A 304 31.37 0.93 -1.31
CA PHE A 304 31.98 -0.41 -1.32
C PHE A 304 32.81 -0.68 -2.57
N ILE A 305 32.69 0.17 -3.60
CA ILE A 305 33.42 0.00 -4.86
C ILE A 305 34.93 0.09 -4.61
N GLY A 306 35.66 -0.91 -5.07
CA GLY A 306 37.10 -1.04 -4.91
C GLY A 306 37.56 -1.74 -3.63
N LEU A 307 36.64 -2.05 -2.70
CA LEU A 307 36.95 -2.79 -1.47
C LEU A 307 37.01 -4.30 -1.72
N SER A 308 37.68 -5.03 -0.82
CA SER A 308 37.90 -6.48 -0.96
C SER A 308 37.84 -7.27 0.35
N SER A 309 37.88 -6.61 1.50
CA SER A 309 37.96 -7.27 2.82
C SER A 309 36.83 -6.85 3.76
N SER A 310 36.54 -7.70 4.76
CA SER A 310 35.54 -7.42 5.79
C SER A 310 35.90 -6.17 6.59
N GLU A 311 37.19 -5.98 6.88
CA GLU A 311 37.70 -4.85 7.65
C GLU A 311 37.50 -3.53 6.91
N GLU A 312 37.72 -3.51 5.60
CA GLU A 312 37.45 -2.35 4.75
C GLU A 312 35.96 -2.01 4.70
N ILE A 313 35.10 -3.04 4.61
CA ILE A 313 33.63 -2.86 4.60
C ILE A 313 33.14 -2.32 5.95
N ASP A 314 33.66 -2.85 7.06
CA ASP A 314 33.28 -2.40 8.40
C ASP A 314 33.68 -0.94 8.65
N ALA A 315 34.79 -0.49 8.04
CA ALA A 315 35.29 0.87 8.11
C ALA A 315 34.48 1.90 7.29
N VAL A 316 33.53 1.48 6.44
CA VAL A 316 32.67 2.40 5.68
C VAL A 316 31.77 3.20 6.62
N ASP A 317 31.73 4.52 6.45
CA ASP A 317 30.89 5.38 7.30
C ASP A 317 29.40 5.12 7.10
N ALA A 318 28.72 4.86 8.22
CA ALA A 318 27.26 4.77 8.29
C ALA A 318 26.60 6.12 8.02
N VAL A 319 25.39 6.10 7.48
CA VAL A 319 24.60 7.32 7.28
C VAL A 319 23.95 7.73 8.60
N SER A 320 24.13 8.99 8.99
CA SER A 320 23.55 9.55 10.22
C SER A 320 22.03 9.40 10.22
N GLY A 321 21.49 8.78 11.28
CA GLY A 321 20.07 8.46 11.40
C GLY A 321 19.62 7.16 10.74
N ALA A 322 20.50 6.46 10.01
CA ALA A 322 20.23 5.20 9.33
C ALA A 322 21.31 4.14 9.61
N THR A 323 21.78 4.07 10.85
CA THR A 323 22.88 3.18 11.28
C THR A 323 22.53 1.71 11.07
N VAL A 324 21.35 1.27 11.52
CA VAL A 324 20.91 -0.13 11.38
C VAL A 324 20.86 -0.56 9.90
N THR A 325 20.33 0.31 9.04
CA THR A 325 20.31 0.07 7.59
C THR A 325 21.72 0.02 6.99
N SER A 326 22.61 0.93 7.42
CA SER A 326 24.00 0.97 6.95
C SER A 326 24.76 -0.29 7.35
N ASP A 327 24.54 -0.78 8.58
CA ASP A 327 25.16 -2.00 9.08
C ASP A 327 24.62 -3.24 8.37
N ALA A 328 23.33 -3.28 8.06
CA ALA A 328 22.74 -4.34 7.25
C ALA A 328 23.33 -4.38 5.83
N LEU A 329 23.57 -3.24 5.19
CA LEU A 329 24.25 -3.20 3.89
C LEU A 329 25.68 -3.75 3.97
N LYS A 330 26.44 -3.38 5.01
CA LYS A 330 27.79 -3.93 5.25
C LYS A 330 27.74 -5.45 5.41
N GLU A 331 26.82 -5.95 6.21
CA GLU A 331 26.66 -7.39 6.45
C GLU A 331 26.22 -8.13 5.19
N ALA A 332 25.29 -7.57 4.41
CA ALA A 332 24.85 -8.16 3.16
C ALA A 332 26.01 -8.24 2.14
N VAL A 333 26.84 -7.19 2.02
CA VAL A 333 28.02 -7.22 1.16
C VAL A 333 29.06 -8.24 1.63
N LYS A 334 29.30 -8.35 2.95
CA LYS A 334 30.19 -9.40 3.50
C LYS A 334 29.68 -10.80 3.19
N ASN A 335 28.37 -11.03 3.33
CA ASN A 335 27.74 -12.30 3.01
C ASN A 335 27.80 -12.63 1.50
N ALA A 336 27.83 -11.60 0.63
CA ALA A 336 28.09 -11.79 -0.79
C ALA A 336 29.56 -12.17 -1.05
N LEU A 337 30.51 -11.46 -0.44
CA LEU A 337 31.95 -11.73 -0.59
C LEU A 337 32.37 -13.10 -0.06
N ALA A 338 31.74 -13.60 1.00
CA ALA A 338 31.99 -14.94 1.53
C ALA A 338 31.67 -16.07 0.52
N LYS A 339 30.94 -15.76 -0.56
CA LYS A 339 30.58 -16.69 -1.63
C LYS A 339 31.55 -16.64 -2.83
N VAL A 340 32.49 -15.69 -2.83
CA VAL A 340 33.56 -15.58 -3.84
C VAL A 340 34.51 -16.77 -3.65
N LYS A 341 34.82 -17.48 -4.74
CA LYS A 341 35.70 -18.66 -4.74
C LYS A 341 37.15 -18.32 -5.05
#